data_AF-A0A1Y2C7A1-F1
#
_entry.id   AF-A0A1Y2C7A1-F1
#
_cell.length_a   1.000
_cell.length_b   1.000
_cell.length_c   1.000
_cell.angle_alpha   90.00
_cell.angle_beta   90.00
_cell.angle_gamma   90.00
#
_symmetry.space_group_name_H-M   'P 1'
#
loop_
_entity.id
_entity.type
_entity.pdbx_description
1 polymer ?
#
loop_
_entity_poly.entity_id
_entity_poly.type
_entity_poly.pdbx_seq_one_letter_code
_entity_poly.pdbx_strand_id
1 'polypeptide(L)'
;MKVLCVAEKNMIAKGVANILGRGNAQTRQTDNKYIKNYCFTTDFNGQNCQVVMTSVSGHLTSLDFPPDYRRWDGCDPSACFEAPVVKTVSKDMESIKKNLQEQARGAQFLIIWTDCDLEGENIGNEIVEVCRAVNQRIVVKRAKFSVIQDREINQAWRTLGNMDMRKVAAVEARQELDLRIGAAFTRFQTLQLRQQFQQLDGMIISYGSCQFPTLGFIVDQFQKCLRFKEEIFWKIQVVLKKDGMSCSFSWDRGSVFDHRVATGIYEGCVENPMATVLKVQKKPKEKWRPLPLTTIEMMKFCTSRLRMSAHKVMEAAESLYRKQWISYPRTETDVFLPSFEFNELIQAQTRNPAWGGFATMLGQGGFRKPREGKNNDEAHPPIHPTVGGTGDMVGDEKRLYEFITRRFLACCSENAKGFITTIDIEIDDEKFQATGEEVAERNYLEVYIYESWSDKAIPNFTQGERIMPDSLMLRQGVTTRPSCLNERQLIEKMEESSIGTDATIHEHIKKIQEREYVNKDGDKFVPTPLGMGLVVGYRNMEMQVSLSKPYLRSQLEVNIKRIYEGARSKADVLAENILHYKNAYREANNGIQVLKQVTAFA
;
A
#
# COMPACT_ATOMS: atom_id res chain seq x y z
N MET A 1 24.78 -21.10 -30.21
CA MET A 1 23.84 -19.96 -30.01
C MET A 1 24.22 -19.23 -28.73
N LYS A 2 24.22 -17.89 -28.73
CA LYS A 2 24.46 -17.03 -27.57
C LYS A 2 23.18 -16.31 -27.17
N VAL A 3 22.84 -16.37 -25.89
CA VAL A 3 21.66 -15.74 -25.28
C VAL A 3 22.13 -14.75 -24.23
N LEU A 4 21.67 -13.51 -24.31
CA LEU A 4 21.86 -12.50 -23.28
C LEU A 4 20.60 -12.49 -22.40
N CYS A 5 20.78 -12.69 -21.10
CA CYS A 5 19.73 -12.54 -20.10
C CYS A 5 20.03 -11.33 -19.22
N VAL A 6 19.03 -10.49 -18.95
CA VAL A 6 19.24 -9.27 -18.15
C VAL A 6 18.15 -9.17 -17.09
N ALA A 7 18.56 -9.18 -15.81
CA ALA A 7 17.69 -8.97 -14.67
C ALA A 7 17.71 -7.52 -14.17
N GLU A 8 16.75 -7.14 -13.32
CA GLU A 8 16.69 -5.78 -12.75
C GLU A 8 17.83 -5.48 -11.77
N LYS A 9 18.28 -6.49 -11.03
CA LYS A 9 19.28 -6.38 -9.95
C LYS A 9 20.24 -7.57 -9.99
N ASN A 10 21.48 -7.37 -9.57
CA ASN A 10 22.53 -8.41 -9.67
C ASN A 10 22.22 -9.66 -8.83
N MET A 11 21.48 -9.52 -7.74
CA MET A 11 21.06 -10.65 -6.92
C MET A 11 20.09 -11.58 -7.68
N ILE A 12 19.15 -11.01 -8.44
CA ILE A 12 18.22 -11.76 -9.28
C ILE A 12 19.01 -12.49 -10.37
N ALA A 13 19.92 -11.78 -11.06
CA ALA A 13 20.79 -12.37 -12.06
C ALA A 13 21.59 -13.56 -11.51
N LYS A 14 22.16 -13.44 -10.31
CA LYS A 14 22.89 -14.53 -9.64
C LYS A 14 21.97 -15.72 -9.34
N GLY A 15 20.78 -15.47 -8.78
CA GLY A 15 19.82 -16.53 -8.44
C GLY A 15 19.36 -17.31 -9.67
N VAL A 16 18.94 -16.60 -10.72
CA VAL A 16 18.50 -17.21 -11.99
C VAL A 16 19.66 -17.96 -12.67
N ALA A 17 20.87 -17.39 -12.69
CA ALA A 17 22.04 -18.06 -13.26
C ALA A 17 22.41 -19.34 -12.51
N ASN A 18 22.32 -19.34 -11.17
CA ASN A 18 22.57 -20.51 -10.36
C ASN A 18 21.59 -21.65 -10.68
N ILE A 19 20.30 -21.33 -10.83
CA ILE A 19 19.25 -22.30 -11.17
C ILE A 19 19.44 -22.85 -12.59
N LEU A 20 19.47 -21.96 -13.60
CA LEU A 20 19.54 -22.38 -15.01
C LEU A 20 20.89 -23.00 -15.38
N GLY A 21 21.96 -22.55 -14.74
CA GLY A 21 23.30 -23.11 -14.87
C GLY A 21 23.57 -24.33 -13.99
N ARG A 22 22.60 -24.77 -13.18
CA ARG A 22 22.71 -25.91 -12.24
C ARG A 22 23.95 -25.81 -11.34
N GLY A 23 24.23 -24.61 -10.84
CA GLY A 23 25.39 -24.30 -10.00
C GLY A 23 26.72 -24.13 -10.74
N ASN A 24 26.77 -24.34 -12.06
CA ASN A 24 28.02 -24.30 -12.84
C ASN A 24 28.29 -22.96 -13.52
N ALA A 25 27.61 -21.89 -13.10
CA ALA A 25 27.79 -20.57 -13.70
C ALA A 25 29.15 -19.97 -13.36
N GLN A 26 29.94 -19.64 -14.38
CA GLN A 26 31.21 -18.94 -14.25
C GLN A 26 30.98 -17.43 -14.15
N THR A 27 31.53 -16.79 -13.12
CA THR A 27 31.39 -15.34 -12.94
C THR A 27 32.51 -14.59 -13.64
N ARG A 28 32.15 -13.65 -14.51
CA ARG A 28 33.05 -12.67 -15.14
C ARG A 28 32.76 -11.28 -14.59
N GLN A 29 33.83 -10.54 -14.28
CA GLN A 29 33.75 -9.16 -13.81
C GLN A 29 33.33 -8.21 -14.95
N THR A 30 32.71 -7.09 -14.58
CA THR A 30 32.41 -5.97 -15.48
C THR A 30 33.12 -4.71 -14.99
N ASP A 31 33.12 -3.65 -15.79
CA ASP A 31 33.63 -2.33 -15.39
C ASP A 31 32.83 -1.73 -14.21
N ASN A 32 31.63 -2.25 -13.92
CA ASN A 32 30.86 -1.87 -12.75
C ASN A 32 31.16 -2.79 -11.55
N LYS A 33 31.44 -2.18 -10.39
CA LYS A 33 31.78 -2.90 -9.15
C LYS A 33 30.69 -3.88 -8.70
N TYR A 34 29.43 -3.55 -8.92
CA TYR A 34 28.28 -4.29 -8.38
C TYR A 34 27.64 -5.25 -9.38
N ILE A 35 27.85 -5.05 -10.67
CA ILE A 35 27.27 -5.88 -11.74
C ILE A 35 28.26 -6.93 -12.21
N LYS A 36 27.79 -8.16 -12.39
CA LYS A 36 28.57 -9.30 -12.88
C LYS A 36 27.93 -9.90 -14.14
N ASN A 37 28.74 -10.64 -14.88
CA ASN A 37 28.29 -11.50 -15.97
C ASN A 37 28.41 -12.95 -15.52
N TYR A 38 27.31 -13.66 -15.41
CA TYR A 38 27.24 -15.08 -15.07
C TYR A 38 27.09 -15.90 -16.35
N CYS A 39 28.12 -16.64 -16.72
CA CYS A 39 28.20 -17.42 -17.96
C CYS A 39 27.96 -18.89 -17.70
N PHE A 40 27.04 -19.52 -18.44
CA PHE A 40 26.75 -20.95 -18.33
C PHE A 40 26.21 -21.49 -19.65
N THR A 41 26.12 -22.82 -19.76
CA THR A 41 25.46 -23.49 -20.87
C THR A 41 24.17 -24.13 -20.40
N THR A 42 23.12 -24.05 -21.22
CA THR A 42 21.84 -24.71 -20.94
C THR A 42 21.10 -25.03 -22.23
N ASP A 43 20.08 -25.87 -22.13
CA ASP A 43 19.20 -26.18 -23.26
C ASP A 43 18.24 -25.02 -23.52
N PHE A 44 18.11 -24.63 -24.77
CA PHE A 44 17.10 -23.68 -25.23
C PHE A 44 16.45 -24.24 -26.49
N ASN A 45 15.22 -24.71 -26.37
CA ASN A 45 14.45 -25.35 -27.44
C ASN A 45 15.19 -26.53 -28.10
N GLY A 46 15.82 -27.40 -27.30
CA GLY A 46 16.53 -28.58 -27.81
C GLY A 46 17.93 -28.29 -28.38
N GLN A 47 18.42 -27.05 -28.25
CA GLN A 47 19.77 -26.66 -28.66
C GLN A 47 20.59 -26.18 -27.46
N ASN A 48 21.82 -26.67 -27.36
CA ASN A 48 22.76 -26.16 -26.37
C ASN A 48 23.13 -24.70 -26.68
N CYS A 49 22.92 -23.81 -25.72
CA CYS A 49 23.18 -22.39 -25.85
C CYS A 49 24.12 -21.89 -24.76
N GLN A 50 24.95 -20.90 -25.13
CA GLN A 50 25.79 -20.16 -24.20
C GLN A 50 24.99 -18.97 -23.68
N VAL A 51 24.74 -18.93 -22.38
CA VAL A 51 24.00 -17.85 -21.74
C VAL A 51 24.97 -16.91 -21.03
N VAL A 52 24.76 -15.61 -21.22
CA VAL A 52 25.34 -14.57 -20.36
C VAL A 52 24.20 -13.93 -19.60
N MET A 53 24.11 -14.21 -18.31
CA MET A 53 23.17 -13.56 -17.41
C MET A 53 23.85 -12.37 -16.72
N THR A 54 23.28 -11.19 -16.85
CA THR A 54 23.74 -9.96 -16.20
C THR A 54 22.55 -9.21 -15.62
N SER A 55 22.78 -7.99 -15.12
CA SER A 55 21.69 -7.16 -14.61
C SER A 55 21.92 -5.68 -14.85
N VAL A 56 20.86 -4.92 -14.62
CA VAL A 56 20.92 -3.49 -14.37
C VAL A 56 20.92 -3.22 -12.85
N SER A 57 20.65 -1.98 -12.46
CA SER A 57 20.48 -1.56 -11.06
C SER A 57 19.27 -0.65 -10.93
N GLY A 58 18.10 -1.13 -11.37
CA GLY A 58 16.90 -0.31 -11.59
C GLY A 58 16.88 0.34 -12.98
N HIS A 59 16.24 1.50 -13.11
CA HIS A 59 16.21 2.27 -14.36
C HIS A 59 17.61 2.61 -14.86
N LEU A 60 17.85 2.33 -16.15
CA LEU A 60 19.05 2.76 -16.87
C LEU A 60 18.94 4.22 -17.31
N THR A 61 17.72 4.67 -17.57
CA THR A 61 17.45 5.99 -18.15
C THR A 61 16.72 6.92 -17.20
N SER A 62 16.85 8.21 -17.46
CA SER A 62 16.06 9.27 -16.85
C SER A 62 15.40 10.11 -17.95
N LEU A 63 14.18 10.54 -17.67
CA LEU A 63 13.43 11.47 -18.52
C LEU A 63 13.60 12.89 -17.99
N ASP A 64 13.98 13.82 -18.86
CA ASP A 64 14.16 15.23 -18.50
C ASP A 64 13.88 16.15 -19.70
N PHE A 65 13.83 17.45 -19.46
CA PHE A 65 13.79 18.45 -20.51
C PHE A 65 15.18 18.65 -21.15
N PRO A 66 15.24 19.07 -22.43
CA PRO A 66 16.50 19.45 -23.04
C PRO A 66 17.11 20.70 -22.37
N PRO A 67 18.40 20.98 -22.61
CA PRO A 67 19.13 22.06 -21.92
C PRO A 67 18.43 23.41 -21.88
N ASP A 68 17.75 23.80 -22.96
CA ASP A 68 17.04 25.09 -23.08
C ASP A 68 15.89 25.25 -22.09
N TYR A 69 15.27 24.14 -21.68
CA TYR A 69 14.12 24.11 -20.76
C TYR A 69 14.50 23.58 -19.36
N ARG A 70 15.74 23.12 -19.17
CA ARG A 70 16.20 22.57 -17.89
C ARG A 70 16.43 23.66 -16.83
N ARG A 71 16.89 24.84 -17.24
CA ARG A 71 17.08 25.99 -16.32
C ARG A 71 15.74 26.57 -15.89
N TRP A 72 15.59 26.83 -14.59
CA TRP A 72 14.31 27.28 -14.01
C TRP A 72 13.95 28.71 -14.42
N ASP A 73 14.97 29.54 -14.65
CA ASP A 73 14.91 30.91 -15.15
C ASP A 73 15.05 30.98 -16.69
N GLY A 74 15.24 29.84 -17.36
CA GLY A 74 15.45 29.77 -18.81
C GLY A 74 14.16 29.85 -19.63
N CYS A 75 13.01 29.54 -19.03
CA CYS A 75 11.71 29.61 -19.70
C CYS A 75 10.59 29.87 -18.69
N ASP A 76 9.45 30.37 -19.16
CA ASP A 76 8.23 30.42 -18.34
C ASP A 76 7.85 29.00 -17.87
N PRO A 77 7.47 28.79 -16.60
CA PRO A 77 7.15 27.45 -16.11
C PRO A 77 6.00 26.76 -16.87
N SER A 78 5.07 27.53 -17.46
CA SER A 78 3.99 26.96 -18.29
C SER A 78 4.51 26.28 -19.57
N ALA A 79 5.71 26.64 -20.04
CA ALA A 79 6.33 26.00 -21.20
C ALA A 79 6.65 24.51 -20.93
N CYS A 80 6.79 24.09 -19.66
CA CYS A 80 7.04 22.68 -19.30
C CYS A 80 5.92 21.74 -19.75
N PHE A 81 4.69 22.24 -19.95
CA PHE A 81 3.57 21.43 -20.44
C PHE A 81 3.75 20.99 -21.90
N GLU A 82 4.49 21.75 -22.70
CA GLU A 82 4.64 21.53 -24.16
C GLU A 82 6.09 21.24 -24.57
N ALA A 83 7.06 21.54 -23.71
CA ALA A 83 8.47 21.33 -23.99
C ALA A 83 8.74 19.87 -24.39
N PRO A 84 9.63 19.63 -25.37
CA PRO A 84 10.03 18.27 -25.68
C PRO A 84 10.71 17.62 -24.47
N VAL A 85 10.57 16.30 -24.34
CA VAL A 85 11.24 15.50 -23.31
C VAL A 85 12.28 14.60 -23.95
N VAL A 86 13.37 14.37 -23.24
CA VAL A 86 14.51 13.58 -23.71
C VAL A 86 14.79 12.48 -22.69
N LYS A 87 14.88 11.25 -23.18
CA LYS A 87 15.28 10.08 -22.40
C LYS A 87 16.78 9.88 -22.57
N THR A 88 17.54 9.91 -21.48
CA THR A 88 19.01 9.74 -21.50
C THR A 88 19.46 8.70 -20.50
N VAL A 89 20.52 7.96 -20.81
CA VAL A 89 21.14 7.04 -19.85
C VAL A 89 21.74 7.86 -18.70
N SER A 90 21.42 7.48 -17.46
CA SER A 90 21.94 8.15 -16.28
C SER A 90 23.45 7.96 -16.18
N LYS A 91 24.19 8.98 -15.70
CA LYS A 91 25.67 8.97 -15.71
C LYS A 91 26.28 7.77 -14.98
N ASP A 92 25.66 7.37 -13.88
CA ASP A 92 26.01 6.21 -13.05
C ASP A 92 25.74 4.86 -13.75
N MET A 93 24.90 4.85 -14.79
CA MET A 93 24.51 3.66 -15.55
C MET A 93 25.32 3.46 -16.84
N GLU A 94 26.21 4.39 -17.22
CA GLU A 94 27.00 4.29 -18.46
C GLU A 94 27.88 3.03 -18.53
N SER A 95 28.49 2.63 -17.40
CA SER A 95 29.26 1.38 -17.32
C SER A 95 28.39 0.14 -17.59
N ILE A 96 27.13 0.15 -17.11
CA ILE A 96 26.17 -0.95 -17.32
C ILE A 96 25.72 -0.98 -18.78
N LYS A 97 25.37 0.17 -19.35
CA LYS A 97 25.02 0.32 -20.77
C LYS A 97 26.13 -0.23 -21.68
N LYS A 98 27.39 0.11 -21.42
CA LYS A 98 28.55 -0.42 -22.17
C LYS A 98 28.61 -1.95 -22.10
N ASN A 99 28.45 -2.54 -20.90
CA ASN A 99 28.41 -4.00 -20.74
C ASN A 99 27.25 -4.63 -21.53
N LEU A 100 26.04 -4.05 -21.46
CA LEU A 100 24.87 -4.54 -22.22
C LEU A 100 25.13 -4.52 -23.72
N GLN A 101 25.70 -3.43 -24.25
CA GLN A 101 26.04 -3.30 -25.66
C GLN A 101 27.10 -4.34 -26.09
N GLU A 102 28.14 -4.54 -25.29
CA GLU A 102 29.17 -5.55 -25.55
C GLU A 102 28.58 -6.96 -25.62
N GLN A 103 27.70 -7.31 -24.67
CA GLN A 103 27.09 -8.64 -24.66
C GLN A 103 26.07 -8.84 -25.79
N ALA A 104 25.34 -7.79 -26.18
CA ALA A 104 24.31 -7.82 -27.20
C ALA A 104 24.86 -8.02 -28.63
N ARG A 105 26.05 -7.49 -28.96
CA ARG A 105 26.64 -7.58 -30.32
C ARG A 105 26.68 -9.00 -30.89
N GLY A 106 26.99 -9.99 -30.06
CA GLY A 106 27.12 -11.40 -30.45
C GLY A 106 25.93 -12.29 -30.08
N ALA A 107 24.89 -11.74 -29.45
CA ALA A 107 23.74 -12.51 -28.97
C ALA A 107 22.64 -12.62 -30.03
N GLN A 108 22.03 -13.80 -30.17
CA GLN A 108 20.85 -14.00 -31.02
C GLN A 108 19.55 -13.66 -30.27
N PHE A 109 19.52 -13.92 -28.96
CA PHE A 109 18.37 -13.66 -28.10
C PHE A 109 18.73 -12.72 -26.96
N LEU A 110 17.81 -11.82 -26.62
CA LEU A 110 17.77 -11.04 -25.39
C LEU A 110 16.55 -11.50 -24.59
N ILE A 111 16.76 -12.04 -23.39
CA ILE A 111 15.69 -12.48 -22.49
C ILE A 111 15.66 -11.54 -21.28
N ILE A 112 14.53 -10.86 -21.09
CA ILE A 112 14.29 -9.93 -19.99
C ILE A 112 13.81 -10.70 -18.76
N TRP A 113 14.52 -10.47 -17.64
CA TRP A 113 14.33 -11.07 -16.31
C TRP A 113 14.13 -9.99 -15.24
N THR A 114 13.61 -8.83 -15.60
CA THR A 114 13.20 -7.80 -14.65
C THR A 114 12.00 -8.28 -13.81
N ASP A 115 11.73 -7.64 -12.68
CA ASP A 115 10.57 -8.00 -11.85
C ASP A 115 9.26 -7.87 -12.68
N CYS A 116 8.22 -8.64 -12.36
CA CYS A 116 7.04 -8.80 -13.23
C CYS A 116 5.89 -7.79 -12.93
N ASP A 117 6.26 -6.56 -12.58
CA ASP A 117 5.35 -5.43 -12.40
C ASP A 117 5.40 -4.46 -13.60
N LEU A 118 4.73 -3.31 -13.48
CA LEU A 118 4.74 -2.27 -14.52
C LEU A 118 6.15 -1.68 -14.72
N GLU A 119 6.84 -1.37 -13.63
CA GLU A 119 8.17 -0.74 -13.68
C GLU A 119 9.22 -1.69 -14.29
N GLY A 120 9.21 -2.96 -13.91
CA GLY A 120 10.10 -3.97 -14.47
C GLY A 120 9.89 -4.17 -15.97
N GLU A 121 8.67 -4.01 -16.48
CA GLU A 121 8.41 -4.04 -17.93
C GLU A 121 9.02 -2.81 -18.64
N ASN A 122 8.92 -1.62 -18.05
CA ASN A 122 9.56 -0.42 -18.57
C ASN A 122 11.09 -0.49 -18.54
N ILE A 123 11.69 -0.95 -17.43
CA ILE A 123 13.14 -1.21 -17.32
C ILE A 123 13.57 -2.23 -18.38
N GLY A 124 12.76 -3.27 -18.60
CA GLY A 124 12.94 -4.24 -19.67
C GLY A 124 13.04 -3.57 -21.05
N ASN A 125 12.18 -2.60 -21.34
CA ASN A 125 12.24 -1.84 -22.59
C ASN A 125 13.48 -0.94 -22.69
N GLU A 126 13.93 -0.31 -21.59
CA GLU A 126 15.19 0.45 -21.58
C GLU A 126 16.40 -0.43 -21.95
N ILE A 127 16.44 -1.66 -21.44
CA ILE A 127 17.47 -2.65 -21.81
C ILE A 127 17.37 -2.99 -23.29
N VAL A 128 16.16 -3.21 -23.81
CA VAL A 128 15.92 -3.51 -25.23
C VAL A 128 16.42 -2.38 -26.13
N GLU A 129 16.12 -1.12 -25.79
CA GLU A 129 16.58 0.07 -26.52
C GLU A 129 18.11 0.13 -26.57
N VAL A 130 18.78 -0.06 -25.43
CA VAL A 130 20.25 -0.06 -25.35
C VAL A 130 20.87 -1.20 -26.17
N CYS A 131 20.32 -2.41 -26.11
CA CYS A 131 20.84 -3.56 -26.85
C CYS A 131 20.57 -3.45 -28.37
N ARG A 132 19.39 -2.99 -28.78
CA ARG A 132 19.04 -2.83 -30.20
C ARG A 132 19.81 -1.71 -30.88
N ALA A 133 20.32 -0.73 -30.14
CA ALA A 133 21.21 0.29 -30.67
C ALA A 133 22.51 -0.29 -31.29
N VAL A 134 22.94 -1.49 -30.86
CA VAL A 134 24.14 -2.17 -31.40
C VAL A 134 23.83 -3.48 -32.13
N ASN A 135 22.63 -4.03 -31.95
CA ASN A 135 22.18 -5.25 -32.63
C ASN A 135 20.66 -5.20 -32.89
N GLN A 136 20.26 -4.61 -34.02
CA GLN A 136 18.85 -4.46 -34.39
C GLN A 136 18.12 -5.79 -34.63
N ARG A 137 18.86 -6.87 -34.93
CA ARG A 137 18.31 -8.20 -35.25
C ARG A 137 18.13 -9.10 -34.03
N ILE A 138 18.49 -8.64 -32.82
CA ILE A 138 18.36 -9.43 -31.60
C ILE A 138 16.89 -9.75 -31.31
N VAL A 139 16.59 -11.03 -31.10
CA VAL A 139 15.24 -11.50 -30.79
C VAL A 139 14.97 -11.28 -29.31
N VAL A 140 13.94 -10.48 -28.99
CA VAL A 140 13.59 -10.14 -27.61
C VAL A 140 12.51 -11.08 -27.08
N LYS A 141 12.70 -11.57 -25.86
CA LYS A 141 11.77 -12.41 -25.11
C LYS A 141 11.66 -11.97 -23.66
N ARG A 142 10.55 -12.29 -23.01
CA ARG A 142 10.23 -11.93 -21.63
C ARG A 142 9.97 -13.17 -20.78
N ALA A 143 10.74 -13.35 -19.72
CA ALA A 143 10.49 -14.38 -18.70
C ALA A 143 9.50 -13.82 -17.66
N LYS A 144 8.52 -14.62 -17.22
CA LYS A 144 7.54 -14.23 -16.18
C LYS A 144 7.71 -15.13 -14.95
N PHE A 145 7.83 -14.52 -13.77
CA PHE A 145 8.04 -15.20 -12.50
C PHE A 145 7.59 -14.32 -11.32
N SER A 146 7.23 -14.96 -10.21
CA SER A 146 6.84 -14.36 -8.92
C SER A 146 7.79 -14.73 -7.79
N VAL A 147 8.52 -15.84 -7.92
CA VAL A 147 9.55 -16.29 -6.98
C VAL A 147 10.78 -16.79 -7.74
N ILE A 148 11.95 -16.57 -7.16
CA ILE A 148 13.23 -17.07 -7.69
C ILE A 148 13.49 -18.47 -7.13
N GLN A 149 12.73 -19.47 -7.60
CA GLN A 149 12.87 -20.88 -7.21
C GLN A 149 13.05 -21.80 -8.42
N ASP A 150 13.69 -22.94 -8.23
CA ASP A 150 14.02 -23.89 -9.30
C ASP A 150 12.84 -24.19 -10.23
N ARG A 151 11.69 -24.57 -9.67
CA ARG A 151 10.50 -24.92 -10.45
C ARG A 151 10.03 -23.76 -11.33
N GLU A 152 9.88 -22.58 -10.73
CA GLU A 152 9.29 -21.42 -11.40
C GLU A 152 10.24 -20.81 -12.43
N ILE A 153 11.54 -20.70 -12.13
CA ILE A 153 12.53 -20.17 -13.06
C ILE A 153 12.72 -21.10 -14.26
N ASN A 154 12.73 -22.42 -14.06
CA ASN A 154 12.79 -23.37 -15.17
C ASN A 154 11.51 -23.35 -16.01
N GLN A 155 10.34 -23.15 -15.40
CA GLN A 155 9.09 -22.96 -16.13
C GLN A 155 9.14 -21.68 -16.97
N ALA A 156 9.54 -20.55 -16.37
CA ALA A 156 9.68 -19.26 -17.05
C ALA A 156 10.63 -19.35 -18.26
N TRP A 157 11.74 -20.08 -18.14
CA TRP A 157 12.68 -20.33 -19.24
C TRP A 157 12.06 -21.10 -20.41
N ARG A 158 11.15 -22.04 -20.13
CA ARG A 158 10.46 -22.86 -21.15
C ARG A 158 9.29 -22.14 -21.80
N THR A 159 8.64 -21.22 -21.09
CA THR A 159 7.41 -20.54 -21.54
C THR A 159 7.62 -19.03 -21.73
N LEU A 160 8.66 -18.67 -22.48
CA LEU A 160 8.99 -17.26 -22.73
C LEU A 160 7.92 -16.55 -23.54
N GLY A 161 7.48 -15.39 -23.03
CA GLY A 161 6.55 -14.50 -23.71
C GLY A 161 7.25 -13.39 -24.50
N ASN A 162 6.44 -12.42 -24.92
CA ASN A 162 6.91 -11.15 -25.46
C ASN A 162 6.75 -10.05 -24.41
N MET A 163 7.47 -8.94 -24.60
CA MET A 163 7.28 -7.74 -23.81
C MET A 163 5.86 -7.17 -24.02
N ASP A 164 5.25 -6.67 -22.95
CA ASP A 164 3.99 -5.95 -22.99
C ASP A 164 4.22 -4.45 -23.17
N MET A 165 4.23 -4.01 -24.43
CA MET A 165 4.46 -2.61 -24.78
C MET A 165 3.38 -1.66 -24.27
N ARG A 166 2.19 -2.17 -23.88
CA ARG A 166 1.15 -1.32 -23.30
C ARG A 166 1.47 -0.96 -21.85
N LYS A 167 2.03 -1.90 -21.08
CA LYS A 167 2.58 -1.63 -19.73
C LYS A 167 3.73 -0.63 -19.79
N VAL A 168 4.65 -0.78 -20.74
CA VAL A 168 5.73 0.19 -21.00
C VAL A 168 5.14 1.58 -21.27
N ALA A 169 4.18 1.68 -22.20
CA ALA A 169 3.56 2.94 -22.55
C ALA A 169 2.83 3.61 -21.37
N ALA A 170 2.23 2.83 -20.48
CA ALA A 170 1.57 3.32 -19.27
C ALA A 170 2.56 3.94 -18.28
N VAL A 171 3.70 3.28 -18.02
CA VAL A 171 4.76 3.82 -17.15
C VAL A 171 5.36 5.08 -17.74
N GLU A 172 5.71 5.07 -19.03
CA GLU A 172 6.27 6.25 -19.69
C GLU A 172 5.29 7.44 -19.69
N ALA A 173 3.98 7.19 -19.86
CA ALA A 173 2.96 8.22 -19.76
C ALA A 173 2.94 8.84 -18.35
N ARG A 174 2.99 8.02 -17.30
CA ARG A 174 3.04 8.48 -15.91
C ARG A 174 4.30 9.30 -15.63
N GLN A 175 5.47 8.79 -16.02
CA GLN A 175 6.75 9.47 -15.84
C GLN A 175 6.76 10.85 -16.53
N GLU A 176 6.24 10.94 -17.76
CA GLU A 176 6.14 12.20 -18.49
C GLU A 176 5.15 13.18 -17.85
N LEU A 177 3.96 12.72 -17.44
CA LEU A 177 2.98 13.56 -16.73
C LEU A 177 3.55 14.11 -15.43
N ASP A 178 4.16 13.24 -14.61
CA ASP A 178 4.72 13.66 -13.33
C ASP A 178 5.91 14.62 -13.50
N LEU A 179 6.75 14.45 -14.53
CA LEU A 179 7.79 15.41 -14.90
C LEU A 179 7.19 16.77 -15.30
N ARG A 180 6.24 16.79 -16.24
CA ARG A 180 5.64 18.03 -16.77
C ARG A 180 4.89 18.80 -15.70
N ILE A 181 3.98 18.14 -15.01
CA ILE A 181 3.14 18.74 -13.96
C ILE A 181 4.03 19.16 -12.78
N GLY A 182 4.90 18.26 -12.32
CA GLY A 182 5.80 18.50 -11.21
C GLY A 182 6.71 19.70 -11.48
N ALA A 183 7.36 19.76 -12.65
CA ALA A 183 8.24 20.86 -13.00
C ALA A 183 7.49 22.19 -13.13
N ALA A 184 6.35 22.22 -13.84
CA ALA A 184 5.57 23.44 -14.05
C ALA A 184 5.15 24.08 -12.72
N PHE A 185 4.47 23.31 -11.86
CA PHE A 185 3.97 23.83 -10.58
C PHE A 185 5.09 24.07 -9.56
N THR A 186 6.10 23.20 -9.49
CA THR A 186 7.25 23.40 -8.58
C THR A 186 8.00 24.68 -8.90
N ARG A 187 8.34 24.90 -10.18
CA ARG A 187 9.03 26.12 -10.62
C ARG A 187 8.17 27.34 -10.34
N PHE A 188 6.90 27.30 -10.72
CA PHE A 188 5.95 28.38 -10.46
C PHE A 188 5.89 28.78 -8.99
N GLN A 189 5.54 27.86 -8.09
CA GLN A 189 5.35 28.23 -6.69
C GLN A 189 6.68 28.56 -5.98
N THR A 190 7.78 27.88 -6.32
CA THR A 190 9.10 28.19 -5.74
C THR A 190 9.56 29.59 -6.15
N LEU A 191 9.50 29.93 -7.43
CA LEU A 191 9.93 31.24 -7.92
C LEU A 191 9.03 32.36 -7.38
N GLN A 192 7.72 32.13 -7.28
CA GLN A 192 6.77 33.13 -6.81
C GLN A 192 6.86 33.37 -5.29
N LEU A 193 7.04 32.33 -4.48
CA LEU A 193 7.05 32.44 -3.01
C LEU A 193 8.40 32.90 -2.47
N ARG A 194 9.52 32.48 -3.08
CA ARG A 194 10.86 32.95 -2.66
C ARG A 194 11.05 34.45 -2.80
N GLN A 195 10.44 35.06 -3.81
CA GLN A 195 10.47 36.52 -3.99
C GLN A 195 9.83 37.28 -2.83
N GLN A 196 8.93 36.63 -2.08
CA GLN A 196 8.16 37.28 -1.03
C GLN A 196 8.66 36.92 0.38
N PHE A 197 9.16 35.70 0.58
CA PHE A 197 9.55 35.20 1.91
C PHE A 197 11.03 34.81 1.92
N GLN A 198 11.87 35.64 2.55
CA GLN A 198 13.31 35.37 2.70
C GLN A 198 13.58 34.04 3.44
N GLN A 199 12.69 33.62 4.33
CA GLN A 199 12.79 32.36 5.07
C GLN A 199 12.70 31.12 4.17
N LEU A 200 12.17 31.28 2.94
CA LEU A 200 12.06 30.23 1.94
C LEU A 200 13.22 30.25 0.94
N ASP A 201 14.19 31.16 1.11
CA ASP A 201 15.34 31.22 0.21
C ASP A 201 16.15 29.91 0.27
N GLY A 202 16.61 29.45 -0.90
CA GLY A 202 17.23 28.14 -1.05
C GLY A 202 16.29 26.93 -0.97
N MET A 203 15.06 27.05 -0.42
CA MET A 203 14.11 25.93 -0.28
C MET A 203 13.35 25.63 -1.56
N ILE A 204 13.31 24.36 -2.00
CA ILE A 204 12.50 23.94 -3.14
C ILE A 204 11.10 23.60 -2.65
N ILE A 205 10.12 24.39 -3.08
CA ILE A 205 8.71 24.18 -2.77
C ILE A 205 8.15 23.30 -3.89
N SER A 206 8.25 21.99 -3.74
CA SER A 206 7.82 21.02 -4.75
C SER A 206 6.30 20.80 -4.80
N TYR A 207 5.77 20.67 -6.01
CA TYR A 207 4.45 20.15 -6.28
C TYR A 207 4.56 18.76 -6.92
N GLY A 208 3.67 17.85 -6.55
CA GLY A 208 3.50 16.56 -7.21
C GLY A 208 2.02 16.20 -7.30
N SER A 209 1.59 15.69 -8.44
CA SER A 209 0.19 15.40 -8.76
C SER A 209 -0.49 14.46 -7.74
N CYS A 210 0.26 13.51 -7.16
CA CYS A 210 -0.21 12.64 -6.06
C CYS A 210 0.26 13.10 -4.67
N GLN A 211 1.43 13.73 -4.58
CA GLN A 211 1.98 14.26 -3.33
C GLN A 211 1.04 15.31 -2.71
N PHE A 212 0.47 16.20 -3.54
CA PHE A 212 -0.35 17.31 -3.09
C PHE A 212 -1.73 16.89 -2.52
N PRO A 213 -2.52 16.00 -3.16
CA PRO A 213 -3.73 15.48 -2.53
C PRO A 213 -3.45 14.61 -1.30
N THR A 214 -2.31 13.93 -1.24
CA THR A 214 -1.87 13.21 -0.01
C THR A 214 -1.72 14.18 1.17
N LEU A 215 -1.05 15.32 0.95
CA LEU A 215 -1.00 16.41 1.94
C LEU A 215 -2.39 16.98 2.25
N GLY A 216 -3.26 17.08 1.24
CA GLY A 216 -4.65 17.52 1.35
C GLY A 216 -5.46 16.74 2.38
N PHE A 217 -5.31 15.41 2.45
CA PHE A 217 -5.99 14.58 3.46
C PHE A 217 -5.56 14.92 4.90
N ILE A 218 -4.26 15.17 5.10
CA ILE A 218 -3.70 15.51 6.40
C ILE A 218 -4.20 16.88 6.84
N VAL A 219 -4.15 17.86 5.95
CA VAL A 219 -4.65 19.22 6.21
C VAL A 219 -6.16 19.21 6.49
N ASP A 220 -6.95 18.44 5.74
CA ASP A 220 -8.38 18.26 5.98
C ASP A 220 -8.68 17.76 7.39
N GLN A 221 -7.97 16.69 7.81
CA GLN A 221 -8.18 16.13 9.14
C GLN A 221 -7.71 17.10 10.23
N PHE A 222 -6.57 17.76 10.04
CA PHE A 222 -6.05 18.71 11.01
C PHE A 222 -6.97 19.93 11.19
N GLN A 223 -7.55 20.46 10.10
CA GLN A 223 -8.54 21.54 10.20
C GLN A 223 -9.82 21.10 10.94
N LYS A 224 -10.25 19.83 10.78
CA LYS A 224 -11.34 19.28 11.60
C LYS A 224 -10.97 19.25 13.08
N CYS A 225 -9.73 18.87 13.42
CA CYS A 225 -9.24 18.91 14.80
C CYS A 225 -9.27 20.33 15.38
N LEU A 226 -8.85 21.34 14.60
CA LEU A 226 -8.82 22.74 15.05
C LEU A 226 -10.21 23.37 15.21
N ARG A 227 -11.14 23.06 14.31
CA ARG A 227 -12.50 23.64 14.31
C ARG A 227 -13.47 22.91 15.24
N PHE A 228 -13.06 21.77 15.80
CA PHE A 228 -13.90 20.98 16.69
C PHE A 228 -14.25 21.75 17.95
N LYS A 229 -15.54 21.89 18.22
CA LYS A 229 -16.07 22.41 19.47
C LYS A 229 -16.69 21.25 20.23
N GLU A 230 -16.32 21.14 21.50
CA GLU A 230 -16.85 20.11 22.38
C GLU A 230 -18.34 20.37 22.66
N GLU A 231 -19.13 19.31 22.59
CA GLU A 231 -20.54 19.31 22.94
C GLU A 231 -20.76 18.36 24.13
N ILE A 232 -21.56 18.82 25.09
CA ILE A 232 -21.96 18.00 26.25
C ILE A 232 -23.12 17.12 25.81
N PHE A 233 -23.07 15.86 26.22
CA PHE A 233 -24.17 14.92 26.03
C PHE A 233 -24.44 14.14 27.31
N TRP A 234 -25.62 13.54 27.38
CA TRP A 234 -26.06 12.71 28.48
C TRP A 234 -26.50 11.34 27.96
N LYS A 235 -26.21 10.30 28.73
CA LYS A 235 -26.65 8.93 28.47
C LYS A 235 -27.11 8.28 29.77
N ILE A 236 -28.12 7.43 29.68
CA ILE A 236 -28.56 6.63 30.83
C ILE A 236 -27.74 5.35 30.85
N GLN A 237 -27.11 5.05 31.99
CA GLN A 237 -26.35 3.83 32.22
C GLN A 237 -27.07 2.96 33.24
N VAL A 238 -27.35 1.72 32.86
CA VAL A 238 -27.97 0.71 33.71
C VAL A 238 -26.97 -0.40 34.00
N VAL A 239 -26.87 -0.82 35.26
CA VAL A 239 -26.11 -2.00 35.67
C VAL A 239 -27.00 -2.93 36.47
N LEU A 240 -27.04 -4.20 36.06
CA LEU A 240 -27.68 -5.29 36.79
C LEU A 240 -26.62 -6.27 37.29
N LYS A 241 -26.74 -6.76 38.52
CA LYS A 241 -25.94 -7.84 39.08
C LYS A 241 -26.78 -9.09 39.25
N LYS A 242 -26.28 -10.20 38.72
CA LYS A 242 -26.90 -11.52 38.82
C LYS A 242 -25.84 -12.61 38.72
N ASP A 243 -26.03 -13.73 39.41
CA ASP A 243 -25.09 -14.87 39.42
C ASP A 243 -23.64 -14.47 39.79
N GLY A 244 -23.48 -13.50 40.70
CA GLY A 244 -22.17 -12.97 41.10
C GLY A 244 -21.46 -12.12 40.02
N MET A 245 -22.11 -11.85 38.89
CA MET A 245 -21.58 -11.08 37.77
C MET A 245 -22.31 -9.74 37.64
N SER A 246 -21.61 -8.73 37.11
CA SER A 246 -22.16 -7.40 36.80
C SER A 246 -22.32 -7.23 35.30
N CYS A 247 -23.47 -6.73 34.85
CA CYS A 247 -23.78 -6.50 33.45
C CYS A 247 -24.21 -5.05 33.23
N SER A 248 -23.45 -4.31 32.42
CA SER A 248 -23.81 -2.94 32.02
C SER A 248 -24.61 -2.98 30.71
N PHE A 249 -25.77 -2.34 30.71
CA PHE A 249 -26.60 -2.16 29.53
C PHE A 249 -26.38 -0.77 28.92
N SER A 250 -26.35 -0.73 27.59
CA SER A 250 -26.21 0.49 26.78
C SER A 250 -27.59 0.95 26.36
N TRP A 251 -27.86 2.24 26.52
CA TRP A 251 -29.14 2.84 26.16
C TRP A 251 -29.33 2.87 24.63
N ASP A 252 -30.48 2.42 24.15
CA ASP A 252 -30.75 2.28 22.72
C ASP A 252 -30.80 3.63 21.98
N ARG A 253 -31.19 4.72 22.68
CA ARG A 253 -31.12 6.08 22.12
C ARG A 253 -29.68 6.61 21.96
N GLY A 254 -28.69 5.92 22.54
CA GLY A 254 -27.30 6.34 22.54
C GLY A 254 -27.04 7.51 23.47
N SER A 255 -27.01 8.73 22.95
CA SER A 255 -26.70 9.95 23.69
C SER A 255 -27.61 11.09 23.28
N VAL A 256 -28.03 11.89 24.26
CA VAL A 256 -28.91 13.06 24.09
C VAL A 256 -28.14 14.32 24.43
N PHE A 257 -28.25 15.36 23.61
CA PHE A 257 -27.49 16.62 23.75
C PHE A 257 -28.29 17.74 24.43
N ASP A 258 -29.55 17.48 24.82
CA ASP A 258 -30.35 18.39 25.63
C ASP A 258 -30.50 17.83 27.04
N HIS A 259 -30.01 18.58 28.03
CA HIS A 259 -30.06 18.18 29.43
C HIS A 259 -31.49 17.97 29.94
N ARG A 260 -32.44 18.85 29.59
CA ARG A 260 -33.82 18.77 30.08
C ARG A 260 -34.54 17.55 29.53
N VAL A 261 -34.32 17.26 28.25
CA VAL A 261 -34.85 16.03 27.62
C VAL A 261 -34.26 14.79 28.28
N ALA A 262 -32.94 14.75 28.46
CA ALA A 262 -32.27 13.61 29.09
C ALA A 262 -32.73 13.39 30.54
N THR A 263 -32.89 14.48 31.31
CA THR A 263 -33.39 14.44 32.69
C THR A 263 -34.84 13.98 32.75
N GLY A 264 -35.73 14.51 31.90
CA GLY A 264 -37.13 14.09 31.89
C GLY A 264 -37.31 12.60 31.57
N ILE A 265 -36.51 12.05 30.65
CA ILE A 265 -36.50 10.62 30.37
C ILE A 265 -35.94 9.82 31.55
N TYR A 266 -34.85 10.31 32.15
CA TYR A 266 -34.23 9.65 33.31
C TYR A 266 -35.14 9.64 34.54
N GLU A 267 -35.90 10.71 34.79
CA GLU A 267 -36.88 10.80 35.88
C GLU A 267 -37.96 9.72 35.73
N GLY A 268 -38.48 9.48 34.53
CA GLY A 268 -39.40 8.36 34.26
C GLY A 268 -38.79 7.00 34.62
N CYS A 269 -37.54 6.76 34.21
CA CYS A 269 -36.80 5.54 34.59
C CYS A 269 -36.57 5.42 36.10
N VAL A 270 -36.45 6.52 36.85
CA VAL A 270 -36.26 6.52 38.31
C VAL A 270 -37.59 6.29 39.05
N GLU A 271 -38.68 6.83 38.52
CA GLU A 271 -40.04 6.61 39.05
C GLU A 271 -40.49 5.16 38.84
N ASN A 272 -40.16 4.57 37.68
CA ASN A 272 -40.49 3.18 37.33
C ASN A 272 -39.23 2.33 37.04
N PRO A 273 -38.37 2.07 38.05
CA PRO A 273 -37.01 1.55 37.83
C PRO A 273 -36.94 0.05 37.56
N MET A 274 -38.06 -0.68 37.64
CA MET A 274 -38.06 -2.14 37.47
C MET A 274 -37.73 -2.51 36.01
N ALA A 275 -36.57 -3.12 35.80
CA ALA A 275 -36.17 -3.60 34.49
C ALA A 275 -36.90 -4.90 34.14
N THR A 276 -37.52 -4.94 32.96
CA THR A 276 -38.15 -6.14 32.40
C THR A 276 -37.31 -6.66 31.24
N VAL A 277 -36.91 -7.93 31.30
CA VAL A 277 -36.17 -8.58 30.21
C VAL A 277 -37.12 -8.85 29.05
N LEU A 278 -37.00 -8.07 27.98
CA LEU A 278 -37.84 -8.20 26.79
C LEU A 278 -37.43 -9.41 25.95
N LYS A 279 -36.12 -9.62 25.80
CA LYS A 279 -35.58 -10.61 24.87
C LYS A 279 -34.19 -11.07 25.29
N VAL A 280 -33.97 -12.38 25.18
CA VAL A 280 -32.65 -13.01 25.32
C VAL A 280 -32.39 -13.83 24.07
N GLN A 281 -31.34 -13.50 23.33
CA GLN A 281 -31.03 -14.15 22.07
C GLN A 281 -29.57 -14.57 22.01
N LYS A 282 -29.33 -15.89 22.02
CA LYS A 282 -28.02 -16.49 21.75
C LYS A 282 -27.95 -16.94 20.29
N LYS A 283 -26.95 -16.48 19.55
CA LYS A 283 -26.72 -16.85 18.15
C LYS A 283 -25.27 -17.28 17.93
N PRO A 284 -25.01 -18.26 17.04
CA PRO A 284 -23.65 -18.52 16.57
C PRO A 284 -23.05 -17.26 15.95
N LYS A 285 -21.77 -17.00 16.25
CA LYS A 285 -20.98 -15.92 15.67
C LYS A 285 -19.65 -16.49 15.23
N GLU A 286 -19.21 -16.07 14.04
CA GLU A 286 -17.88 -16.40 13.55
C GLU A 286 -17.03 -15.15 13.47
N LYS A 287 -15.76 -15.27 13.87
CA LYS A 287 -14.74 -14.31 13.50
C LYS A 287 -13.98 -14.87 12.31
N TRP A 288 -14.08 -14.13 11.22
CA TRP A 288 -13.62 -14.56 9.92
C TRP A 288 -12.09 -14.56 9.89
N ARG A 289 -11.50 -15.67 9.46
CA ARG A 289 -10.06 -15.71 9.20
C ARG A 289 -9.66 -14.64 8.17
N PRO A 290 -8.41 -14.16 8.20
CA PRO A 290 -7.96 -13.13 7.29
C PRO A 290 -8.05 -13.51 5.81
N LEU A 291 -8.19 -12.50 4.94
CA LEU A 291 -7.93 -12.67 3.51
C LEU A 291 -6.42 -12.82 3.23
N PRO A 292 -6.04 -13.46 2.11
CA PRO A 292 -4.68 -13.45 1.60
C PRO A 292 -4.09 -12.03 1.54
N LEU A 293 -2.78 -11.93 1.74
CA LEU A 293 -2.12 -10.66 2.02
C LEU A 293 -1.80 -9.91 0.72
N THR A 294 -2.30 -8.68 0.61
CA THR A 294 -1.93 -7.71 -0.42
C THR A 294 -0.89 -6.72 0.09
N THR A 295 -0.29 -5.93 -0.80
CA THR A 295 0.67 -4.88 -0.43
C THR A 295 0.05 -3.82 0.48
N ILE A 296 -1.18 -3.37 0.20
CA ILE A 296 -1.84 -2.33 1.00
C ILE A 296 -2.19 -2.85 2.40
N GLU A 297 -2.73 -4.07 2.50
CA GLU A 297 -3.03 -4.67 3.80
C GLU A 297 -1.77 -4.93 4.62
N MET A 298 -0.67 -5.33 3.98
CA MET A 298 0.65 -5.43 4.63
C MET A 298 1.09 -4.08 5.20
N MET A 299 1.04 -3.00 4.42
CA MET A 299 1.42 -1.67 4.91
C MET A 299 0.51 -1.15 6.04
N LYS A 300 -0.81 -1.27 5.91
CA LYS A 300 -1.79 -0.85 6.95
C LYS A 300 -1.59 -1.61 8.25
N PHE A 301 -1.37 -2.92 8.14
CA PHE A 301 -1.13 -3.75 9.30
C PHE A 301 0.20 -3.41 9.98
N CYS A 302 1.31 -3.38 9.23
CA CYS A 302 2.63 -3.18 9.80
C CYS A 302 2.84 -1.76 10.36
N THR A 303 2.25 -0.73 9.75
CA THR A 303 2.28 0.63 10.30
C THR A 303 1.56 0.73 11.64
N SER A 304 0.42 0.05 11.80
CA SER A 304 -0.37 0.10 13.04
C SER A 304 0.11 -0.85 14.13
N ARG A 305 0.53 -2.07 13.78
CA ARG A 305 0.87 -3.14 14.74
C ARG A 305 2.37 -3.34 14.93
N LEU A 306 3.17 -3.16 13.87
CA LEU A 306 4.63 -3.28 13.95
C LEU A 306 5.33 -1.92 14.09
N ARG A 307 4.59 -0.80 14.05
CA ARG A 307 5.15 0.57 14.17
C ARG A 307 6.29 0.83 13.17
N MET A 308 6.19 0.25 11.98
CA MET A 308 7.12 0.46 10.86
C MET A 308 6.46 1.42 9.87
N SER A 309 7.16 2.45 9.39
CA SER A 309 6.62 3.28 8.30
C SER A 309 6.40 2.42 7.05
N ALA A 310 5.44 2.80 6.20
CA ALA A 310 5.10 2.07 4.98
C ALA A 310 6.32 1.87 4.09
N HIS A 311 7.20 2.88 4.02
CA HIS A 311 8.46 2.77 3.27
C HIS A 311 9.40 1.71 3.85
N LYS A 312 9.60 1.66 5.18
CA LYS A 312 10.42 0.63 5.83
C LYS A 312 9.83 -0.77 5.64
N VAL A 313 8.51 -0.88 5.64
CA VAL A 313 7.81 -2.15 5.34
C VAL A 313 8.15 -2.62 3.93
N MET A 314 8.08 -1.75 2.92
CA MET A 314 8.41 -2.10 1.54
C MET A 314 9.90 -2.40 1.35
N GLU A 315 10.81 -1.66 1.99
CA GLU A 315 12.25 -1.99 1.95
C GLU A 315 12.54 -3.38 2.54
N ALA A 316 11.93 -3.70 3.68
CA ALA A 316 12.08 -5.01 4.31
C ALA A 316 11.44 -6.12 3.45
N ALA A 317 10.26 -5.88 2.88
CA ALA A 317 9.57 -6.85 2.02
C ALA A 317 10.38 -7.14 0.74
N GLU A 318 10.87 -6.11 0.06
CA GLU A 318 11.73 -6.27 -1.11
C GLU A 318 13.05 -6.98 -0.77
N SER A 319 13.60 -6.73 0.42
CA SER A 319 14.79 -7.46 0.89
C SER A 319 14.50 -8.94 1.12
N LEU A 320 13.38 -9.26 1.77
CA LEU A 320 12.93 -10.64 1.97
C LEU A 320 12.68 -11.36 0.63
N TYR A 321 12.03 -10.70 -0.32
CA TYR A 321 11.80 -11.23 -1.67
C TYR A 321 13.12 -11.53 -2.40
N ARG A 322 14.06 -10.57 -2.39
CA ARG A 322 15.39 -10.76 -2.99
C ARG A 322 16.15 -11.94 -2.37
N LYS A 323 16.00 -12.12 -1.06
CA LYS A 323 16.55 -13.25 -0.30
C LYS A 323 15.69 -14.53 -0.40
N GLN A 324 14.64 -14.53 -1.22
CA GLN A 324 13.74 -15.66 -1.48
C GLN A 324 12.96 -16.16 -0.26
N TRP A 325 12.68 -15.28 0.72
CA TRP A 325 11.89 -15.60 1.91
C TRP A 325 10.39 -15.45 1.69
N ILE A 326 9.99 -14.54 0.81
CA ILE A 326 8.60 -14.28 0.47
C ILE A 326 8.42 -14.16 -1.04
N SER A 327 7.19 -14.30 -1.51
CA SER A 327 6.81 -13.95 -2.88
C SER A 327 6.92 -12.44 -3.14
N TYR A 328 6.83 -12.05 -4.42
CA TYR A 328 6.91 -10.65 -4.82
C TYR A 328 5.93 -9.76 -4.03
N PRO A 329 6.41 -8.68 -3.37
CA PRO A 329 5.63 -7.97 -2.34
C PRO A 329 4.81 -6.78 -2.88
N ARG A 330 4.79 -6.56 -4.20
CA ARG A 330 3.98 -5.54 -4.88
C ARG A 330 2.88 -6.24 -5.69
N THR A 331 1.76 -6.53 -5.02
CA THR A 331 0.61 -7.22 -5.59
C THR A 331 -0.69 -6.73 -4.96
N GLU A 332 -1.72 -6.63 -5.80
CA GLU A 332 -3.10 -6.35 -5.39
C GLU A 332 -3.92 -7.64 -5.20
N THR A 333 -3.31 -8.81 -5.49
CA THR A 333 -3.99 -10.10 -5.49
C THR A 333 -4.29 -10.59 -4.08
N ASP A 334 -5.58 -10.81 -3.79
CA ASP A 334 -6.08 -11.40 -2.54
C ASP A 334 -6.75 -12.77 -2.77
N VAL A 335 -6.38 -13.44 -3.87
CA VAL A 335 -6.88 -14.76 -4.27
C VAL A 335 -5.71 -15.66 -4.66
N PHE A 336 -5.63 -16.85 -4.04
CA PHE A 336 -4.73 -17.90 -4.52
C PHE A 336 -5.40 -18.70 -5.64
N LEU A 337 -4.70 -18.89 -6.76
CA LEU A 337 -5.21 -19.69 -7.88
C LEU A 337 -5.47 -21.15 -7.47
N PRO A 338 -6.41 -21.86 -8.12
CA PRO A 338 -6.68 -23.27 -7.81
C PRO A 338 -5.46 -24.19 -7.93
N SER A 339 -4.50 -23.84 -8.79
CA SER A 339 -3.25 -24.58 -9.00
C SER A 339 -2.13 -24.21 -8.03
N PHE A 340 -2.41 -23.41 -7.00
CA PHE A 340 -1.41 -23.02 -6.01
C PHE A 340 -1.14 -24.16 -5.02
N GLU A 341 0.12 -24.52 -4.85
CA GLU A 341 0.54 -25.63 -3.99
C GLU A 341 0.83 -25.16 -2.56
N PHE A 342 -0.10 -25.42 -1.63
CA PHE A 342 0.02 -25.00 -0.23
C PHE A 342 0.86 -25.96 0.62
N ASN A 343 0.82 -27.26 0.32
CA ASN A 343 1.32 -28.30 1.22
C ASN A 343 2.82 -28.16 1.49
N GLU A 344 3.63 -27.94 0.45
CA GLU A 344 5.09 -27.78 0.59
C GLU A 344 5.43 -26.55 1.45
N LEU A 345 4.71 -25.43 1.26
CA LEU A 345 4.92 -24.20 1.99
C LEU A 345 4.52 -24.33 3.46
N ILE A 346 3.41 -24.99 3.76
CA ILE A 346 2.97 -25.29 5.13
C ILE A 346 3.97 -26.24 5.80
N GLN A 347 4.40 -27.29 5.11
CA GLN A 347 5.36 -28.27 5.63
C GLN A 347 6.69 -27.58 5.99
N ALA A 348 7.15 -26.63 5.17
CA ALA A 348 8.37 -25.86 5.44
C ALA A 348 8.30 -25.07 6.77
N GLN A 349 7.11 -24.70 7.25
CA GLN A 349 6.94 -23.96 8.51
C GLN A 349 6.92 -24.81 9.78
N THR A 350 6.81 -26.14 9.66
CA THR A 350 6.63 -27.06 10.81
C THR A 350 7.76 -27.04 11.82
N ARG A 351 8.98 -26.66 11.41
CA ARG A 351 10.17 -26.60 12.27
C ARG A 351 10.29 -25.31 13.08
N ASN A 352 9.48 -24.29 12.80
CA ASN A 352 9.57 -23.04 13.55
C ASN A 352 8.96 -23.19 14.96
N PRO A 353 9.65 -22.79 16.05
CA PRO A 353 9.17 -23.01 17.41
C PRO A 353 7.90 -22.23 17.77
N ALA A 354 7.61 -21.12 17.08
CA ALA A 354 6.52 -20.22 17.44
C ALA A 354 5.17 -20.51 16.75
N TRP A 355 5.18 -21.29 15.65
CA TRP A 355 3.97 -21.67 14.91
C TRP A 355 4.03 -23.07 14.26
N GLY A 356 5.13 -23.80 14.40
CA GLY A 356 5.35 -25.08 13.73
C GLY A 356 4.36 -26.16 14.14
N GLY A 357 3.89 -26.15 15.40
CA GLY A 357 2.81 -27.02 15.86
C GLY A 357 1.51 -26.78 15.10
N PHE A 358 1.14 -25.51 14.89
CA PHE A 358 -0.04 -25.13 14.10
C PHE A 358 0.11 -25.54 12.63
N ALA A 359 1.28 -25.31 12.03
CA ALA A 359 1.56 -25.76 10.67
C ALA A 359 1.46 -27.30 10.52
N THR A 360 1.89 -28.05 11.54
CA THR A 360 1.76 -29.52 11.58
C THR A 360 0.30 -29.95 11.60
N MET A 361 -0.52 -29.31 12.43
CA MET A 361 -1.98 -29.54 12.49
C MET A 361 -2.64 -29.28 11.13
N LEU A 362 -2.27 -28.21 10.41
CA LEU A 362 -2.80 -27.94 9.07
C LEU A 362 -2.46 -29.09 8.10
N GLY A 363 -1.22 -29.59 8.13
CA GLY A 363 -0.77 -30.72 7.30
C GLY A 363 -1.45 -32.06 7.65
N GLN A 364 -2.03 -32.19 8.84
CA GLN A 364 -2.71 -33.41 9.32
C GLN A 364 -4.25 -33.34 9.20
N GLY A 365 -4.77 -32.51 8.29
CA GLY A 365 -6.21 -32.40 8.00
C GLY A 365 -6.89 -31.12 8.51
N GLY A 366 -6.16 -30.27 9.24
CA GLY A 366 -6.64 -28.94 9.65
C GLY A 366 -6.67 -27.91 8.53
N PHE A 367 -6.09 -28.21 7.36
CA PHE A 367 -6.06 -27.30 6.22
C PHE A 367 -7.46 -26.95 5.69
N ARG A 368 -7.65 -25.68 5.40
CA ARG A 368 -8.76 -25.14 4.61
C ARG A 368 -8.23 -24.22 3.54
N LYS A 369 -8.84 -24.28 2.36
CA LYS A 369 -8.50 -23.34 1.29
C LYS A 369 -8.71 -21.90 1.80
N PRO A 370 -7.76 -20.99 1.57
CA PRO A 370 -7.95 -19.57 1.87
C PRO A 370 -9.24 -19.01 1.28
N ARG A 371 -9.88 -18.09 2.01
CA ARG A 371 -11.04 -17.35 1.48
C ARG A 371 -10.57 -16.47 0.33
N GLU A 372 -11.36 -16.42 -0.72
CA GLU A 372 -11.11 -15.58 -1.89
C GLU A 372 -11.58 -14.15 -1.61
N GLY A 373 -10.72 -13.17 -1.88
CA GLY A 373 -11.10 -11.77 -1.93
C GLY A 373 -11.72 -11.39 -3.27
N LYS A 374 -11.48 -10.17 -3.73
CA LYS A 374 -12.09 -9.62 -4.96
C LYS A 374 -11.08 -9.24 -6.04
N ASN A 375 -9.79 -9.26 -5.71
CA ASN A 375 -8.75 -8.63 -6.49
C ASN A 375 -7.73 -9.66 -7.00
N ASN A 376 -7.37 -9.54 -8.27
CA ASN A 376 -6.34 -10.35 -8.90
C ASN A 376 -5.67 -9.51 -9.99
N ASP A 377 -4.36 -9.29 -9.88
CA ASP A 377 -3.56 -8.54 -10.85
C ASP A 377 -3.11 -9.39 -12.06
N GLU A 378 -3.44 -10.68 -12.06
CA GLU A 378 -3.06 -11.69 -13.07
C GLU A 378 -1.54 -11.83 -13.29
N ALA A 379 -0.73 -11.28 -12.39
CA ALA A 379 0.72 -11.26 -12.45
C ALA A 379 1.35 -12.04 -11.29
N HIS A 380 0.87 -11.80 -10.07
CA HIS A 380 1.46 -12.30 -8.85
C HIS A 380 0.42 -12.95 -7.92
N PRO A 381 0.77 -14.04 -7.21
CA PRO A 381 -0.04 -14.55 -6.12
C PRO A 381 0.01 -13.59 -4.91
N PRO A 382 -0.92 -13.74 -3.94
CA PRO A 382 -0.85 -13.00 -2.68
C PRO A 382 0.51 -13.16 -1.98
N ILE A 383 0.89 -12.20 -1.15
CA ILE A 383 2.17 -12.21 -0.41
C ILE A 383 2.20 -13.38 0.58
N HIS A 384 3.15 -14.30 0.41
CA HIS A 384 3.26 -15.52 1.22
C HIS A 384 4.72 -15.94 1.48
N PRO A 385 5.00 -16.74 2.53
CA PRO A 385 6.35 -17.25 2.78
C PRO A 385 6.72 -18.33 1.76
N THR A 386 7.96 -18.32 1.28
CA THR A 386 8.44 -19.25 0.24
C THR A 386 9.44 -20.29 0.76
N VAL A 387 9.93 -20.12 1.99
CA VAL A 387 10.87 -21.04 2.67
C VAL A 387 10.49 -21.17 4.15
N GLY A 388 11.09 -22.10 4.89
CA GLY A 388 10.81 -22.32 6.31
C GLY A 388 11.41 -21.26 7.24
N GLY A 389 10.69 -20.90 8.31
CA GLY A 389 11.03 -19.78 9.20
C GLY A 389 12.17 -19.96 10.22
N THR A 390 13.15 -20.83 10.01
CA THR A 390 14.23 -21.11 10.99
C THR A 390 15.58 -20.44 10.66
N GLY A 391 15.61 -19.38 9.84
CA GLY A 391 16.85 -18.70 9.46
C GLY A 391 17.24 -17.47 10.30
N ASP A 392 18.44 -16.95 10.00
CA ASP A 392 19.09 -15.81 10.68
C ASP A 392 18.52 -14.43 10.29
N MET A 393 17.19 -14.29 10.29
CA MET A 393 16.55 -12.98 10.12
C MET A 393 16.62 -12.20 11.42
N VAL A 394 16.93 -10.91 11.32
CA VAL A 394 17.00 -9.98 12.46
C VAL A 394 16.17 -8.73 12.20
N GLY A 395 15.86 -7.99 13.27
CA GLY A 395 15.18 -6.70 13.17
C GLY A 395 13.85 -6.73 12.43
N ASP A 396 13.62 -5.75 11.58
CA ASP A 396 12.37 -5.54 10.86
C ASP A 396 12.05 -6.65 9.84
N GLU A 397 13.06 -7.25 9.21
CA GLU A 397 12.87 -8.41 8.31
C GLU A 397 12.26 -9.60 9.06
N LYS A 398 12.77 -9.91 10.26
CA LYS A 398 12.24 -11.00 11.09
C LYS A 398 10.78 -10.75 11.47
N ARG A 399 10.46 -9.53 11.90
CA ARG A 399 9.13 -9.14 12.35
C ARG A 399 8.12 -9.18 11.20
N LEU A 400 8.53 -8.71 10.03
CA LEU A 400 7.70 -8.73 8.81
C LEU A 400 7.48 -10.17 8.32
N TYR A 401 8.53 -10.99 8.27
CA TYR A 401 8.42 -12.38 7.86
C TYR A 401 7.51 -13.19 8.80
N GLU A 402 7.64 -12.99 10.12
CA GLU A 402 6.75 -13.61 11.11
C GLU A 402 5.29 -13.22 10.85
N PHE A 403 5.01 -11.95 10.61
CA PHE A 403 3.67 -11.49 10.28
C PHE A 403 3.13 -12.16 9.01
N ILE A 404 3.90 -12.15 7.91
CA ILE A 404 3.51 -12.75 6.63
C ILE A 404 3.23 -14.26 6.81
N THR A 405 4.08 -14.95 7.56
CA THR A 405 3.95 -16.39 7.80
C THR A 405 2.72 -16.72 8.64
N ARG A 406 2.52 -16.02 9.75
CA ARG A 406 1.33 -16.20 10.59
C ARG A 406 0.04 -15.86 9.82
N ARG A 407 0.06 -14.82 8.99
CA ARG A 407 -1.06 -14.44 8.12
C ARG A 407 -1.38 -15.56 7.12
N PHE A 408 -0.37 -16.11 6.46
CA PHE A 408 -0.54 -17.22 5.51
C PHE A 408 -1.14 -18.47 6.18
N LEU A 409 -0.59 -18.90 7.32
CA LEU A 409 -1.10 -20.06 8.06
C LEU A 409 -2.53 -19.83 8.56
N ALA A 410 -2.84 -18.61 9.00
CA ALA A 410 -4.20 -18.24 9.42
C ALA A 410 -5.21 -18.28 8.27
N CYS A 411 -4.80 -17.85 7.06
CA CYS A 411 -5.64 -17.96 5.87
C CYS A 411 -5.98 -19.43 5.55
N CYS A 412 -5.05 -20.34 5.82
CA CYS A 412 -5.17 -21.77 5.58
C CYS A 412 -5.93 -22.54 6.68
N SER A 413 -6.53 -21.86 7.66
CA SER A 413 -7.23 -22.45 8.81
C SER A 413 -8.75 -22.21 8.75
N GLU A 414 -9.46 -22.61 9.79
CA GLU A 414 -10.88 -22.35 10.00
C GLU A 414 -11.14 -20.94 10.61
N ASN A 415 -12.36 -20.43 10.42
CA ASN A 415 -12.83 -19.25 11.15
C ASN A 415 -12.88 -19.55 12.65
N ALA A 416 -12.62 -18.56 13.51
CA ALA A 416 -12.91 -18.75 14.94
C ALA A 416 -14.44 -18.76 15.14
N LYS A 417 -14.92 -19.64 16.01
CA LYS A 417 -16.36 -19.84 16.26
C LYS A 417 -16.72 -19.63 17.72
N GLY A 418 -17.93 -19.20 17.95
CA GLY A 418 -18.45 -18.93 19.28
C GLY A 418 -19.88 -18.47 19.23
N PHE A 419 -20.32 -17.84 20.30
CA PHE A 419 -21.68 -17.37 20.46
C PHE A 419 -21.69 -15.91 20.90
N ILE A 420 -22.69 -15.19 20.41
CA ILE A 420 -23.06 -13.87 20.91
C ILE A 420 -24.43 -13.97 21.56
N THR A 421 -24.53 -13.47 22.79
CA THR A 421 -25.78 -13.39 23.53
C THR A 421 -26.16 -11.93 23.67
N THR A 422 -27.32 -11.55 23.16
CA THR A 422 -27.87 -10.20 23.26
C THR A 422 -29.08 -10.22 24.18
N ILE A 423 -29.12 -9.26 25.10
CA ILE A 423 -30.17 -9.12 26.11
C ILE A 423 -30.73 -7.71 26.00
N ASP A 424 -32.02 -7.64 25.70
CA ASP A 424 -32.77 -6.38 25.62
C ASP A 424 -33.63 -6.28 26.88
N ILE A 425 -33.51 -5.17 27.60
CA ILE A 425 -34.33 -4.83 28.76
C ILE A 425 -35.09 -3.53 28.53
N GLU A 426 -36.18 -3.37 29.25
CA GLU A 426 -37.00 -2.16 29.27
C GLU A 426 -37.17 -1.67 30.71
N ILE A 427 -36.97 -0.39 30.93
CA ILE A 427 -37.24 0.31 32.18
C ILE A 427 -38.12 1.50 31.80
N ASP A 428 -39.30 1.58 32.40
CA ASP A 428 -40.34 2.52 31.94
C ASP A 428 -40.59 2.33 30.43
N ASP A 429 -40.50 3.38 29.62
CA ASP A 429 -40.62 3.31 28.15
C ASP A 429 -39.24 3.26 27.42
N GLU A 430 -38.15 3.05 28.15
CA GLU A 430 -36.79 3.12 27.61
C GLU A 430 -36.10 1.76 27.50
N LYS A 431 -35.42 1.54 26.38
CA LYS A 431 -34.77 0.27 26.04
C LYS A 431 -33.27 0.31 26.19
N PHE A 432 -32.72 -0.79 26.68
CA PHE A 432 -31.29 -0.95 26.87
C PHE A 432 -30.83 -2.34 26.44
N GLN A 433 -29.62 -2.40 25.89
CA GLN A 433 -29.03 -3.64 25.39
C GLN A 433 -27.71 -3.98 26.06
N ALA A 434 -27.54 -5.24 26.42
CA ALA A 434 -26.26 -5.82 26.78
C ALA A 434 -25.90 -6.96 25.82
N THR A 435 -24.59 -7.11 25.59
CA THR A 435 -24.04 -8.16 24.73
C THR A 435 -22.94 -8.89 25.47
N GLY A 436 -23.01 -10.22 25.47
CA GLY A 436 -21.98 -11.14 25.93
C GLY A 436 -21.45 -11.99 24.79
N GLU A 437 -20.21 -12.44 24.92
CA GLU A 437 -19.52 -13.24 23.90
C GLU A 437 -18.85 -14.45 24.56
N GLU A 438 -18.90 -15.59 23.89
CA GLU A 438 -18.32 -16.86 24.31
C GLU A 438 -17.56 -17.47 23.13
N VAL A 439 -16.26 -17.67 23.26
CA VAL A 439 -15.39 -18.25 22.22
C VAL A 439 -15.36 -19.77 22.41
N ALA A 440 -15.89 -20.50 21.43
CA ALA A 440 -15.93 -21.97 21.46
C ALA A 440 -14.69 -22.59 20.79
N GLU A 441 -14.30 -22.08 19.62
CA GLU A 441 -13.15 -22.56 18.83
C GLU A 441 -12.27 -21.37 18.43
N ARG A 442 -11.01 -21.35 18.86
CA ARG A 442 -10.07 -20.26 18.51
C ARG A 442 -9.56 -20.36 17.07
N ASN A 443 -9.35 -21.57 16.56
CA ASN A 443 -8.93 -21.85 15.18
C ASN A 443 -7.78 -20.93 14.73
N TYR A 444 -7.94 -20.12 13.66
CA TYR A 444 -6.87 -19.24 13.17
C TYR A 444 -6.26 -18.28 14.23
N LEU A 445 -7.00 -17.95 15.29
CA LEU A 445 -6.52 -17.09 16.39
C LEU A 445 -5.41 -17.73 17.22
N GLU A 446 -5.17 -19.04 17.09
CA GLU A 446 -4.03 -19.71 17.74
C GLU A 446 -2.69 -19.34 17.11
N VAL A 447 -2.65 -19.14 15.79
CA VAL A 447 -1.43 -18.73 15.08
C VAL A 447 -1.36 -17.23 14.85
N TYR A 448 -2.51 -16.58 14.65
CA TYR A 448 -2.61 -15.15 14.30
C TYR A 448 -2.78 -14.27 15.54
N ILE A 449 -1.71 -14.19 16.34
CA ILE A 449 -1.64 -13.48 17.63
C ILE A 449 -1.93 -11.97 17.57
N TYR A 450 -2.09 -11.42 16.37
CA TYR A 450 -2.37 -10.01 16.12
C TYR A 450 -3.84 -9.64 16.24
N GLU A 451 -4.70 -10.65 16.28
CA GLU A 451 -6.11 -10.51 16.56
C GLU A 451 -6.47 -11.29 17.81
N SER A 452 -7.35 -10.71 18.62
CA SER A 452 -7.92 -11.37 19.78
C SER A 452 -9.43 -11.49 19.63
N TRP A 453 -9.96 -12.56 20.20
CA TRP A 453 -11.35 -12.71 20.54
C TRP A 453 -11.38 -13.32 21.94
N SER A 454 -12.05 -12.63 22.85
CA SER A 454 -12.04 -12.91 24.28
C SER A 454 -13.47 -13.01 24.78
N ASP A 455 -13.69 -13.89 25.75
CA ASP A 455 -14.99 -14.03 26.37
C ASP A 455 -15.40 -12.74 27.06
N LYS A 456 -16.68 -12.42 26.89
CA LYS A 456 -17.38 -11.40 27.66
C LYS A 456 -18.56 -12.08 28.33
N ALA A 457 -18.28 -12.70 29.47
CA ALA A 457 -19.31 -13.34 30.27
C ALA A 457 -20.35 -12.31 30.72
N ILE A 458 -21.62 -12.71 30.64
CA ILE A 458 -22.76 -11.97 31.17
C ILE A 458 -23.63 -12.94 31.99
N PRO A 459 -24.38 -12.46 32.98
CA PRO A 459 -25.32 -13.29 33.72
C PRO A 459 -26.37 -13.94 32.82
N ASN A 460 -26.98 -15.04 33.29
CA ASN A 460 -28.08 -15.68 32.58
C ASN A 460 -29.38 -14.95 32.92
N PHE A 461 -30.07 -14.41 31.92
CA PHE A 461 -31.38 -13.79 32.09
C PHE A 461 -32.47 -14.64 31.43
N THR A 462 -33.69 -14.57 31.95
CA THR A 462 -34.86 -15.23 31.37
C THR A 462 -35.79 -14.19 30.77
N GLN A 463 -36.38 -14.46 29.61
CA GLN A 463 -37.37 -13.55 29.02
C GLN A 463 -38.57 -13.38 29.97
N GLY A 464 -39.04 -12.14 30.15
CA GLY A 464 -40.10 -11.77 31.09
C GLY A 464 -39.62 -11.61 32.54
N GLU A 465 -38.36 -11.88 32.83
CA GLU A 465 -37.77 -11.65 34.16
C GLU A 465 -37.80 -10.17 34.52
N ARG A 466 -38.17 -9.86 35.78
CA ARG A 466 -38.19 -8.50 36.32
C ARG A 466 -37.13 -8.36 37.40
N ILE A 467 -36.21 -7.42 37.24
CA ILE A 467 -35.07 -7.19 38.13
C ILE A 467 -34.95 -5.70 38.45
N MET A 468 -34.69 -5.39 39.71
CA MET A 468 -34.32 -4.03 40.13
C MET A 468 -32.86 -3.74 39.76
N PRO A 469 -32.57 -2.63 39.06
CA PRO A 469 -31.20 -2.23 38.77
C PRO A 469 -30.36 -1.95 40.01
N ASP A 470 -29.14 -2.48 40.05
CA ASP A 470 -28.13 -2.13 41.05
C ASP A 470 -27.62 -0.70 40.87
N SER A 471 -27.64 -0.20 39.64
CA SER A 471 -27.27 1.17 39.29
C SER A 471 -28.07 1.65 38.10
N LEU A 472 -28.65 2.84 38.24
CA LEU A 472 -29.31 3.60 37.19
C LEU A 472 -28.78 5.03 37.30
N MET A 473 -28.03 5.49 36.31
CA MET A 473 -27.32 6.77 36.38
C MET A 473 -27.45 7.57 35.09
N LEU A 474 -27.79 8.85 35.20
CA LEU A 474 -27.62 9.82 34.13
C LEU A 474 -26.15 10.27 34.07
N ARG A 475 -25.42 9.78 33.07
CA ARG A 475 -24.00 10.08 32.88
C ARG A 475 -23.85 11.24 31.90
N GLN A 476 -23.22 12.32 32.35
CA GLN A 476 -22.72 13.37 31.48
C GLN A 476 -21.42 12.92 30.80
N GLY A 477 -21.31 13.17 29.50
CA GLY A 477 -20.11 13.01 28.70
C GLY A 477 -19.83 14.27 27.88
N VAL A 478 -18.65 14.31 27.28
CA VAL A 478 -18.22 15.37 26.36
C VAL A 478 -17.70 14.72 25.10
N THR A 479 -18.12 15.21 23.94
CA THR A 479 -17.63 14.69 22.65
C THR A 479 -16.13 14.90 22.54
N THR A 480 -15.39 13.89 22.08
CA THR A 480 -13.93 13.98 21.97
C THR A 480 -13.52 14.52 20.59
N ARG A 481 -12.52 15.41 20.58
CA ARG A 481 -11.90 15.90 19.34
C ARG A 481 -11.42 14.74 18.46
N PRO A 482 -11.65 14.79 17.13
CA PRO A 482 -11.08 13.79 16.24
C PRO A 482 -9.55 13.80 16.32
N SER A 483 -8.92 12.65 16.12
CA SER A 483 -7.45 12.57 16.08
C SER A 483 -6.92 12.95 14.69
N CYS A 484 -5.68 13.46 14.65
CA CYS A 484 -4.93 13.58 13.40
C CYS A 484 -4.72 12.20 12.76
N LEU A 485 -4.49 12.18 11.45
CA LEU A 485 -4.27 10.94 10.71
C LEU A 485 -2.94 10.31 11.16
N ASN A 486 -2.95 9.01 11.45
CA ASN A 486 -1.72 8.22 11.39
C ASN A 486 -1.51 7.64 9.98
N GLU A 487 -0.42 6.91 9.81
CA GLU A 487 -0.02 6.36 8.51
C GLU A 487 -0.97 5.32 7.97
N ARG A 488 -1.51 4.46 8.83
CA ARG A 488 -2.56 3.53 8.44
C ARG A 488 -3.77 4.27 7.86
N GLN A 489 -4.26 5.29 8.56
CA GLN A 489 -5.43 6.06 8.12
C GLN A 489 -5.15 6.86 6.84
N LEU A 490 -3.92 7.31 6.63
CA LEU A 490 -3.52 7.98 5.39
C LEU A 490 -3.48 7.01 4.21
N ILE A 491 -2.93 5.81 4.40
CA ILE A 491 -2.96 4.73 3.40
C ILE A 491 -4.40 4.38 3.06
N GLU A 492 -5.28 4.20 4.06
CA GLU A 492 -6.72 3.95 3.87
C GLU A 492 -7.37 5.04 3.00
N LYS A 493 -7.10 6.32 3.27
CA LYS A 493 -7.65 7.42 2.47
C LYS A 493 -7.14 7.45 1.03
N MET A 494 -5.86 7.13 0.81
CA MET A 494 -5.28 7.06 -0.53
C MET A 494 -5.86 5.89 -1.34
N GLU A 495 -6.00 4.73 -0.69
CA GLU A 495 -6.64 3.52 -1.25
C GLU A 495 -8.11 3.80 -1.63
N GLU A 496 -8.92 4.34 -0.70
CA GLU A 496 -10.33 4.70 -0.93
C GLU A 496 -10.51 5.72 -2.06
N SER A 497 -9.50 6.56 -2.29
CA SER A 497 -9.52 7.59 -3.34
C SER A 497 -8.85 7.16 -4.64
N SER A 498 -8.35 5.91 -4.70
CA SER A 498 -7.64 5.34 -5.85
C SER A 498 -6.47 6.22 -6.34
N ILE A 499 -5.64 6.71 -5.41
CA ILE A 499 -4.40 7.40 -5.72
C ILE A 499 -3.19 6.68 -5.11
N GLY A 500 -2.05 6.72 -5.78
CA GLY A 500 -0.87 5.95 -5.36
C GLY A 500 -1.02 4.45 -5.65
N THR A 501 -1.70 4.09 -6.73
CA THR A 501 -1.86 2.70 -7.21
C THR A 501 -0.51 2.08 -7.57
N ASP A 502 -0.49 0.78 -7.89
CA ASP A 502 0.75 0.06 -8.26
C ASP A 502 1.81 0.09 -7.13
N ALA A 503 1.36 -0.03 -5.87
CA ALA A 503 2.19 0.00 -4.66
C ALA A 503 3.02 1.28 -4.42
N THR A 504 2.61 2.43 -4.98
CA THR A 504 3.36 3.71 -4.88
C THR A 504 2.98 4.59 -3.67
N ILE A 505 1.95 4.21 -2.89
CA ILE A 505 1.48 4.95 -1.69
C ILE A 505 2.65 5.34 -0.77
N HIS A 506 3.55 4.41 -0.47
CA HIS A 506 4.64 4.66 0.48
C HIS A 506 5.60 5.75 0.01
N GLU A 507 5.79 5.91 -1.30
CA GLU A 507 6.70 6.91 -1.89
C GLU A 507 6.13 8.31 -1.72
N HIS A 508 4.83 8.48 -1.96
CA HIS A 508 4.15 9.77 -1.79
C HIS A 508 4.09 10.21 -0.33
N ILE A 509 3.85 9.27 0.61
CA ILE A 509 3.90 9.55 2.05
C ILE A 509 5.32 9.94 2.48
N LYS A 510 6.35 9.22 2.01
CA LYS A 510 7.75 9.60 2.26
C LYS A 510 8.04 10.99 1.70
N LYS A 511 7.53 11.30 0.51
CA LYS A 511 7.84 12.55 -0.19
C LYS A 511 7.35 13.78 0.54
N ILE A 512 6.12 13.76 1.09
CA ILE A 512 5.62 14.90 1.86
C ILE A 512 6.40 15.12 3.17
N GLN A 513 7.00 14.08 3.74
CA GLN A 513 7.89 14.17 4.90
C GLN A 513 9.26 14.74 4.51
N GLU A 514 9.89 14.22 3.45
CA GLU A 514 11.18 14.71 2.93
C GLU A 514 11.13 16.19 2.53
N ARG A 515 9.95 16.67 2.14
CA ARG A 515 9.71 18.06 1.75
C ARG A 515 9.27 18.95 2.92
N GLU A 516 9.26 18.41 4.14
CA GLU A 516 8.92 19.13 5.37
C GLU A 516 7.52 19.79 5.32
N TYR A 517 6.59 19.18 4.58
CA TYR A 517 5.18 19.63 4.57
C TYR A 517 4.39 19.09 5.75
N VAL A 518 4.90 18.02 6.36
CA VAL A 518 4.30 17.39 7.54
C VAL A 518 5.39 16.96 8.50
N ASN A 519 5.09 17.07 9.79
CA ASN A 519 5.86 16.48 10.87
C ASN A 519 5.11 15.28 11.47
N LYS A 520 5.85 14.40 12.13
CA LYS A 520 5.28 13.35 12.97
C LYS A 520 5.22 13.85 14.42
N ASP A 521 4.01 13.85 14.99
CA ASP A 521 3.80 13.96 16.43
C ASP A 521 3.34 12.59 16.94
N GLY A 522 4.26 11.86 17.57
CA GLY A 522 4.09 10.42 17.81
C GLY A 522 3.87 9.64 16.50
N ASP A 523 2.76 8.92 16.38
CA ASP A 523 2.37 8.20 15.16
C ASP A 523 1.56 9.06 14.16
N LYS A 524 1.19 10.29 14.56
CA LYS A 524 0.26 11.16 13.83
C LYS A 524 0.98 12.16 12.93
N PHE A 525 0.34 12.50 11.81
CA PHE A 525 0.80 13.57 10.92
C PHE A 525 0.20 14.91 11.33
N VAL A 526 1.06 15.90 11.46
CA VAL A 526 0.69 17.30 11.68
C VAL A 526 1.26 18.12 10.52
N PRO A 527 0.45 18.90 9.79
CA PRO A 527 0.96 19.74 8.72
C PRO A 527 1.86 20.83 9.30
N THR A 528 3.00 21.08 8.64
CA THR A 528 3.82 22.26 8.95
C THR A 528 3.09 23.53 8.49
N PRO A 529 3.50 24.72 8.95
CA PRO A 529 2.90 25.94 8.45
C PRO A 529 2.97 26.04 6.93
N LEU A 530 4.13 25.76 6.31
CA LEU A 530 4.28 25.70 4.86
C LEU A 530 3.29 24.72 4.20
N GLY A 531 3.20 23.48 4.72
CA GLY A 531 2.28 22.48 4.18
C GLY A 531 0.80 22.90 4.28
N MET A 532 0.41 23.50 5.41
CA MET A 532 -0.92 24.08 5.62
C MET A 532 -1.19 25.24 4.67
N GLY A 533 -0.26 26.20 4.59
CA GLY A 533 -0.37 27.41 3.77
C GLY A 533 -0.50 27.09 2.28
N LEU A 534 0.24 26.09 1.78
CA LEU A 534 0.11 25.62 0.41
C LEU A 534 -1.31 25.06 0.14
N VAL A 535 -1.78 24.11 0.94
CA VAL A 535 -3.11 23.49 0.71
C VAL A 535 -4.24 24.51 0.84
N VAL A 536 -4.22 25.36 1.87
CA VAL A 536 -5.24 26.38 2.07
C VAL A 536 -5.16 27.45 0.97
N GLY A 537 -3.96 27.89 0.60
CA GLY A 537 -3.75 28.88 -0.46
C GLY A 537 -4.32 28.43 -1.79
N TYR A 538 -4.00 27.21 -2.24
CA TYR A 538 -4.57 26.66 -3.48
C TYR A 538 -6.10 26.45 -3.40
N ARG A 539 -6.68 26.20 -2.22
CA ARG A 539 -8.14 26.10 -2.05
C ARG A 539 -8.84 27.45 -2.13
N ASN A 540 -8.22 28.48 -1.57
CA ASN A 540 -8.76 29.84 -1.56
C ASN A 540 -8.69 30.53 -2.93
N MET A 541 -8.01 29.93 -3.92
CA MET A 541 -8.02 30.40 -5.31
C MET A 541 -9.34 30.13 -6.05
N GLU A 542 -10.27 29.36 -5.45
CA GLU A 542 -11.59 29.04 -6.03
C GLU A 542 -11.50 28.44 -7.46
N MET A 543 -10.46 27.64 -7.70
CA MET A 543 -10.23 26.95 -8.96
C MET A 543 -11.37 25.98 -9.30
N GLN A 544 -11.66 25.79 -10.59
CA GLN A 544 -12.70 24.86 -11.06
C GLN A 544 -12.42 23.42 -10.58
N VAL A 545 -11.14 23.04 -10.54
CA VAL A 545 -10.69 21.73 -10.09
C VAL A 545 -9.73 21.91 -8.92
N SER A 546 -10.06 21.32 -7.77
CA SER A 546 -9.18 21.38 -6.61
C SER A 546 -7.97 20.47 -6.80
N LEU A 547 -6.77 21.06 -6.79
CA LEU A 547 -5.50 20.33 -6.81
C LEU A 547 -5.26 19.53 -5.51
N SER A 548 -5.82 19.99 -4.39
CA SER A 548 -5.66 19.36 -3.08
C SER A 548 -6.61 18.18 -2.83
N LYS A 549 -7.59 17.97 -3.70
CA LYS A 549 -8.51 16.82 -3.66
C LYS A 549 -8.02 15.76 -4.64
N PRO A 550 -8.27 14.46 -4.36
CA PRO A 550 -7.67 13.38 -5.12
C PRO A 550 -8.24 13.20 -6.53
N TYR A 551 -9.34 13.87 -6.89
CA TYR A 551 -10.12 13.60 -8.10
C TYR A 551 -9.29 13.64 -9.39
N LEU A 552 -8.48 14.68 -9.58
CA LEU A 552 -7.69 14.81 -10.81
C LEU A 552 -6.59 13.74 -10.91
N ARG A 553 -5.95 13.38 -9.79
CA ARG A 553 -4.97 12.29 -9.75
C ARG A 553 -5.63 10.92 -9.93
N SER A 554 -6.78 10.69 -9.30
CA SER A 554 -7.54 9.45 -9.44
C SER A 554 -7.92 9.21 -10.91
N GLN A 555 -8.41 10.25 -11.59
CA GLN A 555 -8.70 10.19 -13.03
C GLN A 555 -7.46 9.92 -13.87
N LEU A 556 -6.30 10.50 -13.51
CA LEU A 556 -5.02 10.20 -14.14
C LEU A 556 -4.67 8.71 -13.99
N GLU A 557 -4.72 8.14 -12.78
CA GLU A 557 -4.41 6.70 -12.56
C GLU A 557 -5.35 5.79 -13.34
N VAL A 558 -6.65 6.11 -13.39
CA VAL A 558 -7.62 5.37 -14.23
C VAL A 558 -7.24 5.45 -15.71
N ASN A 559 -6.82 6.62 -16.18
CA ASN A 559 -6.38 6.79 -17.56
C ASN A 559 -5.08 6.02 -17.86
N ILE A 560 -4.14 5.93 -16.91
CA ILE A 560 -2.94 5.10 -17.03
C ILE A 560 -3.31 3.61 -17.11
N LYS A 561 -4.24 3.15 -16.27
CA LYS A 561 -4.76 1.78 -16.31
C LYS A 561 -5.35 1.41 -17.67
N ARG A 562 -6.13 2.32 -18.26
CA ARG A 562 -6.71 2.15 -19.61
C ARG A 562 -5.66 2.02 -20.71
N ILE A 563 -4.42 2.50 -20.53
CA ILE A 563 -3.34 2.30 -21.51
C ILE A 563 -2.94 0.83 -21.53
N TYR A 564 -2.63 0.23 -20.38
CA TYR A 564 -2.14 -1.15 -20.35
C TYR A 564 -3.26 -2.19 -20.60
N GLU A 565 -4.52 -1.83 -20.32
CA GLU A 565 -5.70 -2.60 -20.77
C GLU A 565 -5.91 -2.51 -22.31
N GLY A 566 -5.28 -1.54 -22.97
CA GLY A 566 -5.41 -1.30 -24.42
C GLY A 566 -6.68 -0.54 -24.82
N ALA A 567 -7.37 0.08 -23.85
CA ALA A 567 -8.58 0.88 -24.08
C ALA A 567 -8.27 2.31 -24.56
N ARG A 568 -7.07 2.83 -24.30
CA ARG A 568 -6.61 4.16 -24.74
C ARG A 568 -5.15 4.16 -25.16
N SER A 569 -4.77 5.09 -26.04
CA SER A 569 -3.36 5.29 -26.41
C SER A 569 -2.62 6.19 -25.41
N LYS A 570 -1.29 6.05 -25.34
CA LYS A 570 -0.41 6.95 -24.57
C LYS A 570 -0.62 8.42 -24.98
N ALA A 571 -0.70 8.70 -26.27
CA ALA A 571 -0.82 10.06 -26.80
C ALA A 571 -2.13 10.73 -26.34
N ASP A 572 -3.25 10.02 -26.40
CA ASP A 572 -4.56 10.56 -25.98
C ASP A 572 -4.57 10.88 -24.49
N VAL A 573 -4.02 9.97 -23.67
CA VAL A 573 -3.94 10.14 -22.22
C VAL A 573 -3.02 11.31 -21.85
N LEU A 574 -1.87 11.46 -22.52
CA LEU A 574 -0.99 12.61 -22.33
C LEU A 574 -1.71 13.91 -22.68
N ALA A 575 -2.31 14.00 -23.87
CA ALA A 575 -2.97 15.22 -24.34
C ALA A 575 -4.10 15.68 -23.39
N GLU A 576 -4.96 14.76 -22.95
CA GLU A 576 -6.06 15.06 -22.03
C GLU A 576 -5.54 15.57 -20.67
N ASN A 577 -4.63 14.83 -20.05
CA ASN A 577 -4.16 15.16 -18.70
C ASN A 577 -3.30 16.43 -18.70
N ILE A 578 -2.45 16.62 -19.72
CA ILE A 578 -1.69 17.87 -19.89
C ILE A 578 -2.65 19.06 -20.01
N LEU A 579 -3.74 18.94 -20.78
CA LEU A 579 -4.71 20.01 -20.92
C LEU A 579 -5.39 20.35 -19.59
N HIS A 580 -5.85 19.35 -18.84
CA HIS A 580 -6.47 19.57 -17.53
C HIS A 580 -5.53 20.28 -16.54
N TYR A 581 -4.28 19.79 -16.42
CA TYR A 581 -3.31 20.40 -15.52
C TYR A 581 -2.81 21.76 -16.00
N LYS A 582 -2.73 22.00 -17.31
CA LYS A 582 -2.39 23.31 -17.87
C LYS A 582 -3.50 24.35 -17.59
N ASN A 583 -4.76 23.95 -17.66
CA ASN A 583 -5.88 24.83 -17.29
C ASN A 583 -5.85 25.15 -15.78
N ALA A 584 -5.66 24.14 -14.93
CA ALA A 584 -5.49 24.36 -13.50
C ALA A 584 -4.27 25.25 -13.19
N TYR A 585 -3.17 25.11 -13.93
CA TYR A 585 -2.00 25.97 -13.79
C TYR A 585 -2.32 27.43 -14.13
N ARG A 586 -3.07 27.69 -15.21
CA ARG A 586 -3.48 29.05 -15.59
C ARG A 586 -4.33 29.71 -14.50
N GLU A 587 -5.29 28.99 -13.95
CA GLU A 587 -6.10 29.47 -12.82
C GLU A 587 -5.24 29.76 -11.59
N ALA A 588 -4.31 28.87 -11.24
CA ALA A 588 -3.38 29.07 -10.13
C ALA A 588 -2.46 30.28 -10.34
N ASN A 589 -1.99 30.51 -11.57
CA ASN A 589 -1.18 31.68 -11.92
C ASN A 589 -1.98 32.99 -11.76
N ASN A 590 -3.24 33.00 -12.18
CA ASN A 590 -4.13 34.16 -11.97
C ASN A 590 -4.41 34.40 -10.47
N GLY A 591 -4.52 33.33 -9.69
CA GLY A 591 -4.77 33.35 -8.25
C GLY A 591 -3.51 33.49 -7.37
N ILE A 592 -2.32 33.74 -7.94
CA ILE A 592 -1.05 33.67 -7.18
C ILE A 592 -1.02 34.58 -5.96
N GLN A 593 -1.67 35.75 -6.02
CA GLN A 593 -1.73 36.69 -4.89
C GLN A 593 -2.42 36.08 -3.66
N VAL A 594 -3.39 35.18 -3.87
CA VAL A 594 -4.06 34.47 -2.77
C VAL A 594 -3.08 33.51 -2.08
N LEU A 595 -2.28 32.77 -2.85
CA LEU A 595 -1.24 31.90 -2.28
C LEU A 595 -0.28 32.70 -1.42
N LYS A 596 0.23 33.79 -2.00
CA LYS A 596 1.14 34.75 -1.39
C LYS A 596 0.62 35.34 -0.09
N GLN A 597 -0.68 35.62 0.02
CA GLN A 597 -1.29 36.14 1.24
C GLN A 597 -1.44 35.06 2.31
N VAL A 598 -1.93 33.87 1.95
CA VAL A 598 -2.19 32.80 2.91
C VAL A 598 -0.89 32.23 3.48
N THR A 599 0.16 32.12 2.65
CA THR A 599 1.47 31.62 3.10
C THR A 599 2.26 32.63 3.93
N ALA A 600 1.81 33.90 4.05
CA ALA A 600 2.44 34.88 4.94
C ALA A 600 2.12 34.66 6.42
N PHE A 601 1.02 33.97 6.70
CA PHE A 601 0.53 33.67 8.05
C PHE A 601 0.89 32.25 8.52
N ALA A 602 1.55 31.50 7.64
CA ALA A 602 2.16 30.21 7.91
C ALA A 602 3.65 30.44 8.13
#